data_AF-A0A100XYY2-F1
#
_entry.id   AF-A0A100XYY2-F1
#
_cell.length_a   1.000
_cell.length_b   1.000
_cell.length_c   1.000
_cell.angle_alpha   90.00
_cell.angle_beta   90.00
_cell.angle_gamma   90.00
#
_symmetry.space_group_name_H-M   'P 1'
#
loop_
_entity.id
_entity.type
_entity.pdbx_description
1 polymer ?
#
loop_
_entity_poly.entity_id
_entity_poly.type
_entity_poly.pdbx_seq_one_letter_code
_entity_poly.pdbx_strand_id
1 'polypeptide(L)'
;MKLRRNPYVLYALSIPFILAVRYSGGGLFLWAGYNLLFYFALPLVLAYALGFERGELGVQAGRLSEYRWALFLFIATIPLSLYGTTIPSMKEYYPIFEYSGPLDFIVKELAVGVIMFAHEAFYRGILLFPLAKRNEWLGILAQDVPYALVHVGKPGIEVPYSFVAGIVFAKLDLRAESFLPSFLLHWLGSVLFDVLCVLL
;
A
#
# COMPACT_ATOMS: atom_id res chain seq x y z
N MET A 1 8.51 8.33 -28.90
CA MET A 1 9.00 8.12 -27.51
C MET A 1 9.71 6.77 -27.45
N LYS A 2 10.88 6.65 -26.80
CA LYS A 2 11.47 5.32 -26.54
C LYS A 2 10.56 4.60 -25.53
N LEU A 3 10.12 3.39 -25.86
CA LEU A 3 9.25 2.55 -25.01
C LEU A 3 10.03 1.92 -23.86
N ARG A 4 11.27 1.53 -24.11
CA ARG A 4 12.16 0.90 -23.13
C ARG A 4 12.50 1.87 -22.00
N ARG A 5 12.35 1.41 -20.74
CA ARG A 5 12.62 2.13 -19.49
C ARG A 5 11.95 3.50 -19.42
N ASN A 6 10.74 3.61 -19.99
CA ASN A 6 9.96 4.83 -19.96
C ASN A 6 8.94 4.78 -18.79
N PRO A 7 9.13 5.60 -17.74
CA PRO A 7 8.29 5.54 -16.55
C PRO A 7 6.85 5.95 -16.82
N TYR A 8 6.60 6.84 -17.79
CA TYR A 8 5.26 7.26 -18.16
C TYR A 8 4.48 6.15 -18.89
N VAL A 9 5.18 5.35 -19.70
CA VAL A 9 4.58 4.18 -20.37
C VAL A 9 4.24 3.10 -19.35
N LEU A 10 5.16 2.80 -18.41
CA LEU A 10 4.88 1.86 -17.32
C LEU A 10 3.66 2.31 -16.50
N TYR A 11 3.63 3.59 -16.10
CA TYR A 11 2.52 4.16 -15.34
C TYR A 11 1.20 4.03 -16.09
N ALA A 12 1.12 4.50 -17.33
CA ALA A 12 -0.11 4.48 -18.12
C ALA A 12 -0.64 3.05 -18.34
N LEU A 13 0.25 2.09 -18.63
CA LEU A 13 -0.13 0.69 -18.81
C LEU A 13 -0.50 -0.01 -17.50
N SER A 14 -0.13 0.55 -16.35
CA SER A 14 -0.46 -0.01 -15.03
C SER A 14 -1.80 0.46 -14.49
N ILE A 15 -2.32 1.61 -14.94
CA ILE A 15 -3.62 2.16 -14.48
C ILE A 15 -4.79 1.16 -14.59
N PRO A 16 -4.96 0.38 -15.68
CA PRO A 16 -6.03 -0.60 -15.78
C PRO A 16 -6.05 -1.64 -14.64
N PHE A 17 -4.90 -1.94 -14.04
CA PHE A 17 -4.83 -2.87 -12.92
C PHE A 17 -5.53 -2.37 -11.66
N ILE A 18 -5.58 -1.05 -11.45
CA ILE A 18 -6.34 -0.40 -10.37
C ILE A 18 -7.83 -0.73 -10.49
N LEU A 19 -8.36 -0.63 -11.71
CA LEU A 19 -9.76 -0.95 -11.98
C LEU A 19 -10.01 -2.46 -11.85
N ALA A 20 -9.08 -3.30 -12.30
CA ALA A 20 -9.19 -4.75 -12.17
C ALA A 20 -9.33 -5.20 -10.70
N VAL A 21 -8.53 -4.63 -9.79
CA VAL A 21 -8.67 -4.90 -8.34
C VAL A 21 -9.95 -4.27 -7.78
N ARG A 22 -10.26 -3.02 -8.15
CA ARG A 22 -11.42 -2.30 -7.62
C ARG A 22 -12.75 -3.01 -7.92
N TYR A 23 -12.88 -3.60 -9.09
CA TYR A 23 -14.06 -4.35 -9.51
C TYR A 23 -13.92 -5.86 -9.33
N SER A 24 -12.88 -6.32 -8.64
CA SER A 24 -12.77 -7.72 -8.25
C SER A 24 -13.73 -8.05 -7.10
N GLY A 25 -14.33 -9.23 -7.15
CA GLY A 25 -15.28 -9.72 -6.13
C GLY A 25 -14.73 -10.89 -5.33
N GLY A 26 -15.54 -11.41 -4.41
CA GLY A 26 -15.22 -12.58 -3.58
C GLY A 26 -14.70 -12.23 -2.19
N GLY A 27 -14.36 -13.26 -1.42
CA GLY A 27 -13.90 -13.11 -0.04
C GLY A 27 -12.43 -12.68 0.09
N LEU A 28 -12.00 -12.44 1.33
CA LEU A 28 -10.67 -11.92 1.69
C LEU A 28 -9.50 -12.61 0.94
N PHE A 29 -9.46 -13.93 0.91
CA PHE A 29 -8.35 -14.67 0.28
C PHE A 29 -8.30 -14.48 -1.23
N LEU A 30 -9.47 -14.43 -1.88
CA LEU A 30 -9.53 -14.18 -3.32
C LEU A 30 -9.14 -12.74 -3.63
N TRP A 31 -9.60 -11.78 -2.81
CA TRP A 31 -9.18 -10.38 -2.90
C TRP A 31 -7.66 -10.23 -2.71
N ALA A 32 -7.06 -10.92 -1.74
CA ALA A 32 -5.60 -10.97 -1.57
C ALA A 32 -4.90 -11.53 -2.81
N GLY A 33 -5.45 -12.59 -3.43
CA GLY A 33 -4.96 -13.13 -4.69
C GLY A 33 -5.02 -12.12 -5.84
N TYR A 34 -6.13 -11.40 -5.99
CA TYR A 34 -6.26 -10.35 -7.02
C TYR A 34 -5.29 -9.19 -6.80
N ASN A 35 -5.10 -8.74 -5.56
CA ASN A 35 -4.09 -7.74 -5.24
C ASN A 35 -2.70 -8.24 -5.61
N LEU A 36 -2.32 -9.45 -5.18
CA LEU A 36 -1.00 -10.00 -5.51
C LEU A 36 -0.80 -10.13 -7.03
N LEU A 37 -1.83 -10.53 -7.77
CA LEU A 37 -1.77 -10.66 -9.22
C LEU A 37 -1.65 -9.31 -9.94
N PHE A 38 -2.58 -8.39 -9.66
CA PHE A 38 -2.74 -7.14 -10.42
C PHE A 38 -1.91 -5.98 -9.87
N TYR A 39 -1.53 -5.98 -8.61
CA TYR A 39 -0.68 -4.93 -8.01
C TYR A 39 0.79 -5.35 -7.88
N PHE A 40 1.11 -6.64 -7.87
CA PHE A 40 2.52 -7.08 -7.80
C PHE A 40 2.96 -7.85 -9.03
N ALA A 41 2.40 -9.03 -9.30
CA ALA A 41 2.95 -9.95 -10.30
C ALA A 41 2.91 -9.38 -11.74
N LEU A 42 1.74 -8.95 -12.21
CA LEU A 42 1.58 -8.42 -13.57
C LEU A 42 2.31 -7.08 -13.78
N PRO A 43 2.22 -6.09 -12.87
CA PRO A 43 3.00 -4.85 -12.99
C PRO A 43 4.51 -5.10 -12.98
N LEU A 44 5.00 -6.05 -12.19
CA LEU A 44 6.43 -6.38 -12.13
C LEU A 44 6.90 -7.02 -13.44
N VAL A 45 6.12 -7.97 -13.99
CA VAL A 45 6.39 -8.56 -15.31
C VAL A 45 6.38 -7.49 -16.41
N LEU A 46 5.40 -6.59 -16.38
CA LEU A 46 5.32 -5.45 -17.30
C LEU A 46 6.56 -4.54 -17.19
N ALA A 47 6.98 -4.20 -15.96
CA ALA A 47 8.16 -3.38 -15.73
C ALA A 47 9.44 -4.05 -16.26
N TYR A 48 9.62 -5.36 -16.03
CA TYR A 48 10.74 -6.11 -16.58
C TYR A 48 10.69 -6.21 -18.10
N ALA A 49 9.51 -6.39 -18.70
CA ALA A 49 9.33 -6.39 -20.15
C ALA A 49 9.69 -5.02 -20.78
N LEU A 50 9.44 -3.92 -20.07
CA LEU A 50 9.89 -2.58 -20.45
C LEU A 50 11.38 -2.35 -20.17
N GLY A 51 12.07 -3.28 -19.51
CA GLY A 51 13.50 -3.27 -19.26
C GLY A 51 13.93 -2.55 -17.98
N PHE A 52 13.02 -2.35 -17.02
CA PHE A 52 13.37 -1.91 -15.67
C PHE A 52 14.00 -3.05 -14.88
N GLU A 53 14.84 -2.71 -13.91
CA GLU A 53 15.43 -3.66 -12.97
C GLU A 53 14.79 -3.53 -11.58
N ARG A 54 14.84 -4.60 -10.76
CA ARG A 54 14.20 -4.64 -9.43
C ARG A 54 14.52 -3.44 -8.53
N GLY A 55 15.78 -2.97 -8.54
CA GLY A 55 16.22 -1.84 -7.71
C GLY A 55 15.66 -0.49 -8.18
N GLU A 56 15.28 -0.38 -9.46
CA GLU A 56 14.62 0.81 -10.00
C GLU A 56 13.13 0.88 -9.65
N LEU A 57 12.60 -0.20 -9.08
CA LEU A 57 11.20 -0.36 -8.71
C LEU A 57 11.03 -0.44 -7.18
N GLY A 58 12.09 -0.17 -6.40
CA GLY A 58 12.09 -0.32 -4.94
C GLY A 58 11.97 -1.77 -4.46
N VAL A 59 12.10 -2.76 -5.34
CA VAL A 59 11.98 -4.20 -5.00
C VAL A 59 13.33 -4.73 -4.49
N GLN A 60 13.67 -4.32 -3.28
CA GLN A 60 14.89 -4.67 -2.57
C GLN A 60 14.75 -4.39 -1.07
N ALA A 61 15.70 -4.82 -0.24
CA ALA A 61 15.70 -4.54 1.20
C ALA A 61 15.97 -3.05 1.52
N GLY A 62 16.68 -2.35 0.63
CA GLY A 62 16.99 -0.94 0.82
C GLY A 62 17.93 -0.65 2.01
N ARG A 63 17.90 0.59 2.49
CA ARG A 63 18.68 1.09 3.62
C ARG A 63 18.02 0.71 4.94
N LEU A 64 18.58 -0.29 5.63
CA LEU A 64 18.10 -0.76 6.93
C LEU A 64 18.01 0.35 7.99
N SER A 65 18.79 1.43 7.87
CA SER A 65 18.71 2.59 8.75
C SER A 65 17.32 3.22 8.78
N GLU A 66 16.59 3.20 7.66
CA GLU A 66 15.29 3.88 7.53
C GLU A 66 14.15 3.10 8.18
N TYR A 67 14.33 1.81 8.47
CA TYR A 67 13.33 1.02 9.19
C TYR A 67 13.09 1.54 10.62
N ARG A 68 14.06 2.25 11.21
CA ARG A 68 13.85 2.95 12.49
C ARG A 68 12.79 4.05 12.38
N TRP A 69 12.70 4.71 11.22
CA TRP A 69 11.71 5.75 10.95
C TRP A 69 10.34 5.13 10.68
N ALA A 70 10.29 3.98 10.01
CA ALA A 70 9.06 3.19 9.90
C ALA A 70 8.53 2.81 11.29
N LEU A 71 9.40 2.33 12.19
CA LEU A 71 9.03 2.03 13.57
C LEU A 71 8.55 3.27 14.35
N PHE A 72 9.25 4.40 14.22
CA PHE A 72 8.82 5.66 14.84
C PHE A 72 7.45 6.09 14.35
N LEU A 73 7.21 6.04 13.04
CA LEU A 73 5.92 6.37 12.45
C LEU A 73 4.83 5.38 12.89
N PHE A 74 5.14 4.10 13.02
CA PHE A 74 4.23 3.10 13.56
C PHE A 74 3.82 3.46 14.99
N ILE A 75 4.77 3.79 15.86
CA ILE A 75 4.46 4.24 17.23
C ILE A 75 3.58 5.50 17.20
N ALA A 76 3.84 6.43 16.27
CA ALA A 76 3.02 7.62 16.09
C ALA A 76 1.59 7.32 15.58
N THR A 77 1.35 6.17 14.95
CA THR A 77 -0.02 5.75 14.57
C THR A 77 -0.85 5.26 15.75
N ILE A 78 -0.26 4.90 16.89
CA ILE A 78 -1.00 4.43 18.08
C ILE A 78 -2.04 5.47 18.56
N PRO A 79 -1.68 6.73 18.86
CA PRO A 79 -2.66 7.73 19.27
C PRO A 79 -3.71 8.03 18.18
N LEU A 80 -3.32 7.99 16.90
CA LEU A 80 -4.26 8.18 15.78
C LEU A 80 -5.26 7.02 15.69
N SER A 81 -4.81 5.79 15.92
CA SER A 81 -5.62 4.58 15.91
C SER A 81 -6.61 4.58 17.08
N LEU A 82 -6.15 4.97 18.28
CA LEU A 82 -7.02 5.17 19.44
C LEU A 82 -8.06 6.27 19.20
N TYR A 83 -7.69 7.36 18.52
CA TYR A 83 -8.67 8.36 18.11
C TYR A 83 -9.65 7.78 17.07
N GLY A 84 -9.16 6.99 16.12
CA GLY A 84 -9.97 6.32 15.10
C GLY A 84 -11.07 5.44 15.69
N THR A 85 -10.82 4.75 16.82
CA THR A 85 -11.86 3.96 17.51
C THR A 85 -12.97 4.82 18.11
N THR A 86 -12.78 6.13 18.27
CA THR A 86 -13.86 7.04 18.71
C THR A 86 -14.75 7.52 17.56
N ILE A 87 -14.39 7.23 16.31
CA ILE A 87 -15.14 7.63 15.11
C ILE A 87 -16.15 6.52 14.75
N PRO A 88 -17.47 6.77 14.83
CA PRO A 88 -18.48 5.73 14.63
C PRO A 88 -18.37 4.98 13.29
N SER A 89 -18.15 5.71 12.20
CA SER A 89 -18.03 5.11 10.86
C SER A 89 -16.79 4.23 10.71
N MET A 90 -15.71 4.50 11.44
CA MET A 90 -14.51 3.64 11.44
C MET A 90 -14.78 2.34 12.21
N LYS A 91 -15.40 2.43 13.39
CA LYS A 91 -15.78 1.26 14.21
C LYS A 91 -16.84 0.37 13.54
N GLU A 92 -17.73 0.95 12.76
CA GLU A 92 -18.74 0.20 12.01
C GLU A 92 -18.12 -0.54 10.80
N TYR A 93 -17.08 0.05 10.20
CA TYR A 93 -16.44 -0.51 9.01
C TYR A 93 -15.32 -1.52 9.33
N TYR A 94 -14.59 -1.34 10.43
CA TYR A 94 -13.43 -2.16 10.80
C TYR A 94 -13.66 -2.99 12.07
N PRO A 95 -13.18 -4.25 12.11
CA PRO A 95 -12.48 -4.94 11.02
C PRO A 95 -13.43 -5.30 9.86
N ILE A 96 -12.90 -5.32 8.63
CA ILE A 96 -13.72 -5.60 7.42
C ILE A 96 -14.18 -7.06 7.31
N PHE A 97 -13.78 -7.90 8.26
CA PHE A 97 -14.18 -9.29 8.40
C PHE A 97 -14.18 -9.67 9.90
N GLU A 98 -15.04 -10.61 10.26
CA GLU A 98 -15.12 -11.12 11.63
C GLU A 98 -14.01 -12.14 11.92
N TYR A 99 -13.67 -12.30 13.20
CA TYR A 99 -12.71 -13.30 13.67
C TYR A 99 -13.41 -14.40 14.48
N SER A 100 -13.19 -15.66 14.11
CA SER A 100 -13.78 -16.81 14.82
C SER A 100 -12.88 -17.38 15.93
N GLY A 101 -11.64 -16.90 16.05
CA GLY A 101 -10.68 -17.31 17.07
C GLY A 101 -9.23 -16.93 16.72
N PRO A 102 -8.25 -17.25 17.57
CA PRO A 102 -6.86 -16.79 17.40
C PRO A 102 -6.18 -17.27 16.10
N LEU A 103 -6.45 -18.52 15.69
CA LEU A 103 -5.88 -19.04 14.43
C LEU A 103 -6.48 -18.33 13.21
N ASP A 104 -7.80 -18.12 13.22
CA ASP A 104 -8.51 -17.42 12.14
C ASP A 104 -8.06 -15.96 12.04
N PHE A 105 -7.82 -15.29 13.19
CA PHE A 105 -7.19 -13.98 13.26
C PHE A 105 -5.84 -13.97 12.54
N ILE A 106 -4.91 -14.85 12.92
CA ILE A 106 -3.58 -14.92 12.31
C ILE A 106 -3.68 -15.14 10.79
N VAL A 107 -4.53 -16.07 10.35
CA VAL A 107 -4.66 -16.41 8.92
C VAL A 107 -5.23 -15.24 8.11
N LYS A 108 -6.25 -14.55 8.63
CA LYS A 108 -6.87 -13.40 7.95
C LYS A 108 -5.94 -12.19 7.94
N GLU A 109 -5.22 -11.94 9.02
CA GLU A 109 -4.25 -10.84 9.10
C GLU A 109 -3.01 -11.07 8.23
N LEU A 110 -2.61 -12.33 8.02
CA LEU A 110 -1.60 -12.66 7.01
C LEU A 110 -2.12 -12.40 5.59
N ALA A 111 -3.40 -12.65 5.31
CA ALA A 111 -4.00 -12.30 4.02
C ALA A 111 -4.07 -10.78 3.82
N VAL A 112 -4.38 -10.00 4.87
CA VAL A 112 -4.23 -8.53 4.87
C VAL A 112 -2.79 -8.13 4.61
N GLY A 113 -1.82 -8.81 5.21
CA GLY A 113 -0.40 -8.58 4.94
C GLY A 113 -0.05 -8.74 3.46
N VAL A 114 -0.59 -9.74 2.77
CA VAL A 114 -0.43 -9.91 1.32
C VAL A 114 -1.04 -8.74 0.55
N ILE A 115 -2.21 -8.25 0.96
CA ILE A 115 -2.88 -7.09 0.33
C ILE A 115 -2.04 -5.82 0.51
N MET A 116 -1.53 -5.56 1.71
CA MET A 116 -0.71 -4.39 2.02
C MET A 116 0.64 -4.46 1.30
N PHE A 117 1.27 -5.64 1.25
CA PHE A 117 2.48 -5.86 0.46
C PHE A 117 2.25 -5.51 -1.01
N ALA A 118 1.18 -6.03 -1.61
CA ALA A 118 0.87 -5.78 -3.01
C ALA A 118 0.57 -4.31 -3.28
N HIS A 119 -0.19 -3.64 -2.40
CA HIS A 119 -0.45 -2.21 -2.49
C HIS A 119 0.85 -1.39 -2.47
N GLU A 120 1.70 -1.58 -1.46
CA GLU A 120 2.93 -0.80 -1.36
C GLU A 120 3.93 -1.13 -2.48
N ALA A 121 4.02 -2.39 -2.89
CA ALA A 121 4.85 -2.76 -4.03
C ALA A 121 4.39 -2.07 -5.32
N PHE A 122 3.09 -1.92 -5.55
CA PHE A 122 2.54 -1.23 -6.71
C PHE A 122 2.76 0.28 -6.64
N TYR A 123 2.18 0.91 -5.62
CA TYR A 123 2.09 2.35 -5.49
C TYR A 123 3.45 2.96 -5.11
N ARG A 124 4.10 2.42 -4.06
CA ARG A 124 5.35 2.96 -3.51
C ARG A 124 6.60 2.32 -4.11
N GLY A 125 6.47 1.18 -4.77
CA GLY A 125 7.53 0.57 -5.57
C GLY A 125 7.45 0.94 -7.06
N ILE A 126 6.69 0.13 -7.80
CA ILE A 126 6.69 0.03 -9.26
C ILE A 126 6.29 1.36 -9.94
N LEU A 127 5.33 2.09 -9.39
CA LEU A 127 4.92 3.40 -9.92
C LEU A 127 5.84 4.53 -9.43
N LEU A 128 6.07 4.61 -8.12
CA LEU A 128 6.79 5.72 -7.49
C LEU A 128 8.22 5.87 -8.01
N PHE A 129 9.05 4.83 -7.88
CA PHE A 129 10.50 4.96 -8.08
C PHE A 129 10.89 5.43 -9.48
N PRO A 130 10.35 4.82 -10.58
CA PRO A 130 10.67 5.27 -11.93
C PRO A 130 10.25 6.71 -12.22
N LEU A 131 9.11 7.16 -11.69
CA LEU A 131 8.62 8.53 -11.87
C LEU A 131 9.41 9.52 -11.02
N ALA A 132 9.70 9.18 -9.76
CA ALA A 132 10.44 10.03 -8.84
C ALA A 132 11.87 10.30 -9.32
N LYS A 133 12.51 9.35 -10.03
CA LYS A 133 13.79 9.58 -10.73
C LYS A 133 13.74 10.72 -11.75
N ARG A 134 12.57 11.03 -12.31
CA ARG A 134 12.36 12.15 -13.25
C ARG A 134 12.01 13.43 -12.53
N ASN A 135 11.06 13.33 -11.60
CA ASN A 135 10.65 14.42 -10.74
C ASN A 135 9.99 13.80 -9.50
N GLU A 136 10.59 14.03 -8.34
CA GLU A 136 10.17 13.42 -7.07
C GLU A 136 8.71 13.72 -6.74
N TRP A 137 8.31 14.99 -6.75
CA TRP A 137 6.94 15.40 -6.40
C TRP A 137 5.92 14.94 -7.43
N LEU A 138 6.28 14.94 -8.72
CA LEU A 138 5.42 14.35 -9.75
C LEU A 138 5.21 12.85 -9.49
N GLY A 139 6.27 12.11 -9.16
CA GLY A 139 6.18 10.69 -8.86
C GLY A 139 5.33 10.40 -7.63
N ILE A 140 5.51 11.20 -6.56
CA ILE A 140 4.69 11.12 -5.36
C ILE A 140 3.23 11.35 -5.71
N LEU A 141 2.87 12.49 -6.30
CA LEU A 141 1.46 12.82 -6.57
C LEU A 141 0.82 11.87 -7.59
N ALA A 142 1.57 11.43 -8.61
CA ALA A 142 1.06 10.54 -9.64
C ALA A 142 0.66 9.17 -9.09
N GLN A 143 1.43 8.59 -8.16
CA GLN A 143 1.02 7.33 -7.52
C GLN A 143 -0.03 7.55 -6.42
N ASP A 144 0.07 8.67 -5.70
CA ASP A 144 -0.68 8.86 -4.45
C ASP A 144 -2.12 9.30 -4.66
N VAL A 145 -2.40 10.07 -5.72
CA VAL A 145 -3.77 10.46 -6.06
C VAL A 145 -4.62 9.22 -6.39
N PRO A 146 -4.21 8.31 -7.29
CA PRO A 146 -4.92 7.03 -7.50
C PRO A 146 -5.03 6.19 -6.22
N TYR A 147 -3.99 6.14 -5.39
CA TYR A 147 -4.02 5.43 -4.10
C TYR A 147 -5.08 5.99 -3.15
N ALA A 148 -5.19 7.31 -3.01
CA ALA A 148 -6.24 7.92 -2.19
C ALA A 148 -7.64 7.65 -2.76
N LEU A 149 -7.78 7.63 -4.10
CA LEU A 149 -9.05 7.35 -4.76
C LEU A 149 -9.55 5.91 -4.55
N VAL A 150 -8.66 4.92 -4.36
CA VAL A 150 -9.14 3.55 -4.03
C VAL A 150 -9.78 3.44 -2.64
N HIS A 151 -9.61 4.46 -1.80
CA HIS A 151 -10.28 4.55 -0.49
C HIS A 151 -11.70 5.13 -0.59
N VAL A 152 -12.15 5.57 -1.77
CA VAL A 152 -13.53 6.02 -1.96
C VAL A 152 -14.52 4.88 -1.68
N GLY A 153 -15.49 5.15 -0.82
CA GLY A 153 -16.47 4.17 -0.33
C GLY A 153 -16.12 3.56 1.03
N LYS A 154 -14.91 3.81 1.54
CA LYS A 154 -14.55 3.61 2.97
C LYS A 154 -15.05 4.79 3.83
N PRO A 155 -14.92 4.74 5.17
CA PRO A 155 -15.24 5.88 6.02
C PRO A 155 -14.58 7.17 5.54
N GLY A 156 -15.32 8.29 5.57
CA GLY A 156 -14.92 9.52 4.85
C GLY A 156 -13.55 10.09 5.25
N ILE A 157 -13.04 9.81 6.45
CA ILE A 157 -11.73 10.25 6.91
C ILE A 157 -10.57 9.52 6.20
N GLU A 158 -10.82 8.34 5.63
CA GLU A 158 -9.80 7.49 5.00
C GLU A 158 -9.20 8.10 3.75
N VAL A 159 -9.96 8.84 2.94
CA VAL A 159 -9.43 9.47 1.72
C VAL A 159 -8.39 10.56 2.05
N PRO A 160 -8.68 11.58 2.89
CA PRO A 160 -7.66 12.56 3.26
C PRO A 160 -6.54 11.95 4.10
N TYR A 161 -6.84 10.98 4.98
CA TYR A 161 -5.82 10.29 5.76
C TYR A 161 -4.85 9.50 4.87
N SER A 162 -5.36 8.69 3.96
CA SER A 162 -4.55 7.88 3.03
C SER A 162 -3.69 8.74 2.12
N PHE A 163 -4.18 9.90 1.66
CA PHE A 163 -3.36 10.84 0.89
C PHE A 163 -2.19 11.42 1.71
N VAL A 164 -2.44 11.85 2.95
CA VAL A 164 -1.36 12.38 3.80
C VAL A 164 -0.36 11.28 4.17
N ALA A 165 -0.86 10.11 4.60
CA ALA A 165 -0.03 8.95 4.91
C ALA A 165 0.78 8.50 3.69
N GLY A 166 0.17 8.55 2.51
CA GLY A 166 0.79 8.13 1.27
C GLY A 166 1.96 8.98 0.81
N ILE A 167 1.88 10.30 1.01
CA ILE A 167 3.03 11.21 0.85
C ILE A 167 4.15 10.85 1.84
N VAL A 168 3.82 10.59 3.10
CA VAL A 168 4.80 10.22 4.14
C VAL A 168 5.49 8.90 3.77
N PHE A 169 4.73 7.89 3.35
CA PHE A 169 5.24 6.59 2.93
C PHE A 169 6.14 6.73 1.72
N ALA A 170 5.73 7.49 0.70
CA ALA A 170 6.56 7.73 -0.48
C ALA A 170 7.90 8.40 -0.12
N LYS A 171 7.91 9.38 0.78
CA LYS A 171 9.16 10.02 1.25
C LYS A 171 10.04 9.09 2.09
N LEU A 172 9.44 8.19 2.88
CA LEU A 172 10.16 7.18 3.64
C LEU A 172 10.81 6.18 2.68
N ASP A 173 10.06 5.69 1.70
CA ASP A 173 10.50 4.63 0.80
C ASP A 173 11.56 5.11 -0.19
N LEU A 174 11.44 6.33 -0.71
CA LEU A 174 12.49 6.95 -1.52
C LEU A 174 13.80 7.10 -0.72
N ARG A 175 13.69 7.43 0.57
CA ARG A 175 14.85 7.44 1.49
C ARG A 175 15.32 6.04 1.82
N ALA A 176 14.46 5.05 1.91
CA ALA A 176 14.89 3.67 2.15
C ALA A 176 15.42 3.00 0.89
N GLU A 177 15.13 3.54 -0.29
CA GLU A 177 15.31 2.86 -1.57
C GLU A 177 14.54 1.51 -1.63
N SER A 178 13.44 1.40 -0.89
CA SER A 178 12.60 0.21 -0.79
C SER A 178 11.18 0.58 -0.38
N PHE A 179 10.17 -0.13 -0.87
CA PHE A 179 8.78 -0.03 -0.39
C PHE A 179 8.51 -0.86 0.89
N LEU A 180 9.46 -1.71 1.30
CA LEU A 180 9.27 -2.60 2.45
C LEU A 180 9.03 -1.86 3.78
N PRO A 181 9.64 -0.70 4.06
CA PRO A 181 9.36 0.05 5.28
C PRO A 181 7.91 0.52 5.37
N SER A 182 7.35 1.12 4.30
CA SER A 182 5.93 1.47 4.28
C SER A 182 5.02 0.25 4.32
N PHE A 183 5.39 -0.87 3.68
CA PHE A 183 4.63 -2.13 3.78
C PHE A 183 4.50 -2.59 5.23
N LEU A 184 5.60 -2.66 5.98
CA LEU A 184 5.57 -3.07 7.37
C LEU A 184 4.75 -2.09 8.22
N LEU A 185 4.94 -0.79 8.00
CA LEU A 185 4.18 0.25 8.69
C LEU A 185 2.67 0.14 8.42
N HIS A 186 2.28 -0.05 7.16
CA HIS A 186 0.89 -0.16 6.74
C HIS A 186 0.24 -1.43 7.27
N TRP A 187 0.91 -2.58 7.12
CA TRP A 187 0.39 -3.85 7.61
C TRP A 187 0.25 -3.88 9.12
N LEU A 188 1.29 -3.51 9.86
CA LEU A 188 1.24 -3.48 11.32
C LEU A 188 0.25 -2.42 11.84
N GLY A 189 0.12 -1.28 11.16
CA GLY A 189 -0.89 -0.27 11.45
C GLY A 189 -2.32 -0.80 11.26
N SER A 190 -2.57 -1.56 10.18
CA SER A 190 -3.85 -2.22 9.94
C SER A 190 -4.18 -3.23 11.03
N VAL A 191 -3.23 -4.13 11.35
CA VAL A 191 -3.39 -5.14 12.41
C VAL A 191 -3.67 -4.46 13.76
N LEU A 192 -2.93 -3.41 14.08
CA LEU A 192 -3.14 -2.64 15.31
C LEU A 192 -4.55 -2.07 15.37
N PHE A 193 -5.04 -1.48 14.28
CA PHE A 193 -6.36 -0.87 14.27
C PHE A 193 -7.48 -1.93 14.40
N ASP A 194 -7.38 -3.05 13.69
CA ASP A 194 -8.33 -4.16 13.81
C ASP A 194 -8.36 -4.72 15.24
N VAL A 195 -7.19 -4.90 15.87
CA VAL A 195 -7.10 -5.30 17.29
C VAL A 195 -7.76 -4.28 18.21
N LEU A 196 -7.54 -2.98 17.99
CA LEU A 196 -8.16 -1.94 18.81
C LEU A 196 -9.68 -1.89 18.64
N CYS A 197 -10.20 -2.07 17.42
CA CYS A 197 -11.64 -2.15 17.17
C CYS A 197 -12.31 -3.37 17.82
N VAL A 198 -11.60 -4.50 17.89
CA VAL A 198 -12.11 -5.71 18.56
C VAL A 198 -12.12 -5.57 20.08
N LEU A 199 -11.15 -4.84 20.66
CA LEU A 199 -10.96 -4.74 22.12
C LEU A 199 -11.69 -3.57 22.79
N LEU A 200 -11.98 -2.49 22.06
CA LEU A 200 -12.55 -1.23 22.57
C LEU A 200 -13.96 -0.99 22.05
#